data_AF-A0A6G4LP61-F1
#
_entry.id   AF-A0A6G4LP61-F1
#
_cell.length_a   1.000
_cell.length_b   1.000
_cell.length_c   1.000
_cell.angle_alpha   90.00
_cell.angle_beta   90.00
_cell.angle_gamma   90.00
#
_symmetry.space_group_name_H-M   'P 1'
#
loop_
_entity.id
_entity.type
_entity.pdbx_description
1 polymer ?
#
loop_
_entity_poly.entity_id
_entity_poly.type
_entity_poly.pdbx_seq_one_letter_code
_entity_poly.pdbx_strand_id
1 'polypeptide(L)'
;MSNQSNKFFSHETLEKNIGLLIAMTLVVVSIAGLVQILPLFFQHSTTEPVKGIAPYSPLRLAGRDIYIREGCVGCHSQQVRTLRAETERYGHYSLAGESVFDHPFLWGS
;
A
#
# COMPACT_ATOMS: atom_id res chain seq x y z
N MET A 1 -31.95 -42.61 -13.30
CA MET A 1 -32.61 -41.31 -13.06
C MET A 1 -31.58 -40.38 -12.43
N SER A 2 -30.83 -39.64 -13.24
CA SER A 2 -29.85 -38.68 -12.74
C SER A 2 -30.60 -37.47 -12.19
N ASN A 3 -30.39 -37.21 -10.90
CA ASN A 3 -30.96 -36.07 -10.21
C ASN A 3 -30.25 -34.82 -10.74
N GLN A 4 -30.85 -34.13 -11.73
CA GLN A 4 -30.35 -32.84 -12.19
C GLN A 4 -30.55 -31.82 -11.07
N SER A 5 -29.52 -31.67 -10.25
CA SER A 5 -29.37 -30.52 -9.37
C SER A 5 -29.27 -29.28 -10.25
N ASN A 6 -30.38 -28.56 -10.41
CA ASN A 6 -30.38 -27.22 -10.99
C ASN A 6 -29.53 -26.31 -10.10
N LYS A 7 -28.22 -26.28 -10.35
CA LYS A 7 -27.33 -25.29 -9.74
C LYS A 7 -27.65 -23.95 -10.38
N PHE A 8 -28.57 -23.23 -9.74
CA PHE A 8 -28.90 -21.84 -10.05
C PHE A 8 -27.66 -20.94 -10.16
N PHE A 9 -26.55 -21.33 -9.49
CA PHE A 9 -25.23 -20.77 -9.66
C PHE A 9 -24.27 -21.79 -10.29
N SER A 10 -24.02 -21.65 -11.59
CA SER A 10 -22.95 -22.34 -12.30
C SER A 10 -22.02 -21.33 -13.00
N HIS A 11 -20.81 -21.75 -13.35
CA HIS A 11 -19.88 -20.91 -14.14
C HIS A 11 -20.52 -20.44 -15.44
N GLU A 12 -21.25 -21.33 -16.12
CA GLU A 12 -21.96 -21.04 -17.36
C GLU A 12 -23.04 -19.95 -17.17
N THR A 13 -23.73 -19.95 -16.02
CA THR A 13 -24.69 -18.90 -15.68
C THR A 13 -24.01 -17.54 -15.47
N LEU A 14 -22.80 -17.52 -14.93
CA LEU A 14 -22.03 -16.30 -14.71
C LEU A 14 -21.55 -15.69 -16.04
N GLU A 15 -20.98 -16.52 -16.91
CA GLU A 15 -20.42 -16.11 -18.20
C GLU A 15 -21.48 -15.56 -19.16
N LYS A 16 -22.71 -16.07 -19.09
CA LYS A 16 -23.83 -15.62 -19.91
C LYS A 16 -24.49 -14.32 -19.43
N ASN A 17 -24.21 -13.88 -18.20
CA ASN A 17 -24.84 -12.70 -17.59
C ASN A 17 -23.82 -11.61 -17.25
N ILE A 18 -23.67 -10.62 -18.13
CA ILE A 18 -22.64 -9.57 -17.99
C ILE A 18 -22.75 -8.76 -16.69
N GLY A 19 -23.96 -8.43 -16.24
CA GLY A 19 -24.16 -7.69 -14.99
C GLY A 19 -23.75 -8.50 -13.75
N LEU A 20 -24.04 -9.80 -13.76
CA LEU A 20 -23.64 -10.71 -12.69
C LEU A 20 -22.12 -10.92 -12.68
N LEU A 21 -21.51 -11.04 -13.86
CA LEU A 21 -20.06 -11.13 -14.00
C LEU A 21 -19.36 -9.90 -13.44
N ILE A 22 -19.78 -8.69 -13.83
CA ILE A 22 -19.22 -7.43 -13.31
C ILE A 22 -19.36 -7.36 -11.80
N ALA A 23 -20.53 -7.66 -11.26
CA ALA A 23 -20.77 -7.62 -9.81
C ALA A 23 -19.84 -8.58 -9.06
N MET A 24 -19.69 -9.83 -9.53
CA MET A 24 -18.79 -10.80 -8.90
C MET A 24 -17.31 -10.40 -9.03
N THR A 25 -16.88 -9.87 -10.18
CA THR A 25 -15.51 -9.38 -10.35
C THR A 25 -15.19 -8.24 -9.38
N LEU A 26 -16.11 -7.28 -9.21
CA LEU A 26 -15.94 -6.20 -8.26
C LEU A 26 -15.82 -6.70 -6.83
N VAL A 27 -16.65 -7.68 -6.43
CA VAL A 27 -16.55 -8.32 -5.11
C VAL A 27 -15.18 -8.97 -4.92
N VAL A 28 -14.73 -9.79 -5.88
CA VAL A 28 -13.45 -10.50 -5.79
C VAL A 28 -12.26 -9.53 -5.72
N VAL A 29 -12.22 -8.49 -6.57
CA VAL A 29 -11.14 -7.50 -6.56
C VAL A 29 -11.14 -6.68 -5.27
N SER A 30 -12.32 -6.34 -4.74
CA SER A 30 -12.44 -5.54 -3.52
C SER A 30 -11.90 -6.27 -2.28
N ILE A 31 -12.03 -7.61 -2.22
CA ILE A 31 -11.51 -8.40 -1.09
C ILE A 31 -10.01 -8.17 -0.89
N ALA A 32 -9.22 -8.09 -1.97
CA ALA A 32 -7.78 -7.84 -1.87
C ALA A 32 -7.48 -6.48 -1.22
N GLY A 33 -8.16 -5.42 -1.67
CA GLY A 33 -8.01 -4.07 -1.10
C GLY A 33 -8.46 -4.00 0.36
N LEU A 34 -9.57 -4.65 0.70
CA LEU A 34 -10.09 -4.67 2.08
C LEU A 34 -9.10 -5.36 3.04
N VAL A 35 -8.56 -6.52 2.65
CA VAL A 35 -7.65 -7.28 3.52
C VAL A 35 -6.28 -6.62 3.65
N GLN A 36 -5.78 -5.94 2.61
CA GLN A 36 -4.45 -5.33 2.65
C GLN A 36 -4.44 -3.91 3.23
N ILE A 37 -5.44 -3.08 2.91
CA ILE A 37 -5.42 -1.65 3.25
C ILE A 37 -6.09 -1.39 4.60
N LEU A 38 -7.26 -1.99 4.86
CA LEU A 38 -8.03 -1.65 6.06
C LEU A 38 -7.29 -1.94 7.38
N PRO A 39 -6.65 -3.11 7.56
CA PRO A 39 -5.94 -3.38 8.81
C PRO A 39 -4.81 -2.38 9.10
N LEU A 40 -4.17 -1.82 8.07
CA LEU A 40 -3.05 -0.88 8.22
C LEU A 40 -3.47 0.45 8.86
N PHE A 41 -4.72 0.87 8.70
CA PHE A 41 -5.24 2.07 9.39
C PHE A 41 -5.32 1.90 10.91
N PHE A 42 -5.36 0.65 11.39
CA PHE A 42 -5.53 0.33 12.82
C PHE A 42 -4.27 -0.29 13.43
N GLN A 43 -3.20 -0.42 12.67
CA GLN A 43 -1.95 -1.03 13.13
C GLN A 43 -0.99 0.04 13.67
N HIS A 44 -0.81 0.09 15.00
CA HIS A 44 0.05 1.08 15.67
C HIS A 44 1.48 1.16 15.12
N SER A 45 2.06 0.03 14.70
CA SER A 45 3.42 0.03 14.14
C SER A 45 3.57 0.81 12.83
N THR A 46 2.47 1.12 12.13
CA THR A 46 2.46 1.89 10.88
C THR A 46 1.82 3.27 11.03
N THR A 47 1.12 3.53 12.13
CA THR A 47 0.39 4.80 12.36
C THR A 47 1.04 5.69 13.42
N GLU A 48 1.91 5.15 14.27
CA GLU A 48 2.58 5.94 15.30
C GLU A 48 4.00 6.35 14.89
N PRO A 49 4.36 7.64 15.09
CA PRO A 49 5.70 8.11 14.77
C PRO A 49 6.74 7.52 15.74
N VAL A 50 7.94 7.27 15.23
CA VAL A 50 9.08 6.89 16.10
C VAL A 50 9.38 8.04 17.07
N LYS A 51 9.81 7.71 18.29
CA LYS A 51 10.15 8.70 19.32
C LYS A 51 11.12 9.76 18.78
N GLY A 52 10.73 11.03 18.91
CA GLY A 52 11.54 12.18 18.48
C GLY A 52 11.28 12.66 17.05
N ILE A 53 10.46 11.94 16.27
CA ILE A 53 9.99 12.43 14.97
C ILE A 53 8.86 13.44 15.20
N ALA A 54 8.99 14.60 14.57
CA ALA A 54 8.00 15.66 14.56
C ALA A 54 7.70 16.05 13.09
N PRO A 55 6.54 16.69 12.83
CA PRO A 55 6.24 17.22 11.50
C PRO A 55 7.34 18.13 10.97
N TYR A 56 7.49 18.17 9.65
CA TYR A 56 8.47 19.03 9.00
C TYR A 56 8.24 20.51 9.33
N SER A 57 9.31 21.22 9.67
CA SER A 57 9.29 22.69 9.72
C SER A 57 8.89 23.27 8.36
N PRO A 58 8.29 24.47 8.27
CA PRO A 58 7.79 25.03 7.02
C PRO A 58 8.84 25.04 5.87
N LEU A 59 10.09 25.40 6.17
CA LEU A 59 11.16 25.41 5.17
C LEU A 59 11.49 24.00 4.64
N ARG A 60 11.52 22.99 5.51
CA ARG A 60 11.76 21.60 5.12
C ARG A 60 10.59 21.03 4.32
N LEU A 61 9.36 21.39 4.68
CA LEU A 61 8.18 20.99 3.93
C LEU A 61 8.20 21.56 2.50
N ALA A 62 8.52 22.86 2.35
CA ALA A 62 8.69 23.47 1.03
C ALA A 62 9.84 22.82 0.24
N GLY A 63 10.95 22.49 0.89
CA GLY A 63 12.05 21.75 0.25
C GLY A 63 11.67 20.34 -0.19
N ARG A 64 10.80 19.66 0.57
CA ARG A 64 10.25 18.34 0.22
C ARG A 64 9.33 18.42 -0.99
N ASP A 65 8.52 19.47 -1.10
CA ASP A 65 7.68 19.68 -2.28
C ASP A 65 8.52 19.94 -3.53
N ILE A 66 9.66 20.63 -3.39
CA ILE A 66 10.65 20.77 -4.47
C ILE A 66 11.25 19.40 -4.82
N TYR A 67 11.66 18.59 -3.83
CA TYR A 67 12.18 17.24 -4.06
C TYR A 67 11.21 16.37 -4.87
N ILE A 68 9.91 16.47 -4.60
CA ILE A 68 8.85 15.81 -5.38
C ILE A 68 8.76 16.39 -6.79
N ARG A 69 8.72 17.72 -6.92
CA ARG A 69 8.60 18.41 -8.21
C ARG A 69 9.74 18.09 -9.16
N GLU A 70 10.96 18.00 -8.66
CA GLU A 70 12.16 17.66 -9.46
C GLU A 70 12.30 16.15 -9.71
N GLY A 71 11.36 15.33 -9.21
CA GLY A 71 11.35 13.89 -9.45
C GLY A 71 12.51 13.14 -8.80
N CYS A 72 13.12 13.70 -7.73
CA CYS A 72 14.31 13.11 -7.10
C CYS A 72 14.08 11.67 -6.63
N VAL A 73 12.85 11.34 -6.20
CA VAL A 73 12.43 9.98 -5.79
C VAL A 73 12.63 8.93 -6.88
N GLY A 74 12.66 9.33 -8.17
CA GLY A 74 12.91 8.43 -9.29
C GLY A 74 14.34 7.89 -9.37
N CYS A 75 15.30 8.54 -8.70
CA CYS A 75 16.69 8.06 -8.61
C CYS A 75 17.16 7.80 -7.17
N HIS A 76 16.44 8.33 -6.17
CA HIS A 76 16.84 8.28 -4.77
C HIS A 76 15.75 7.64 -3.91
N SER A 77 16.02 6.40 -3.47
CA SER A 77 15.19 5.73 -2.47
C SER A 77 15.43 6.34 -1.08
N GLN A 78 14.35 6.46 -0.31
CA GLN A 78 14.37 6.82 1.12
C GLN A 78 13.89 5.66 1.98
N GLN A 79 14.14 4.42 1.55
CA GLN A 79 13.82 3.22 2.30
C GLN A 79 15.01 2.26 2.30
N VAL A 80 15.66 2.14 3.46
CA VAL A 80 16.75 1.19 3.69
C VAL A 80 16.17 -0.16 4.11
N ARG A 81 16.53 -1.23 3.42
CA ARG A 81 16.03 -2.59 3.72
C ARG A 81 16.79 -3.23 4.88
N THR A 82 16.21 -4.29 5.45
CA THR A 82 16.74 -5.02 6.62
C THR A 82 17.94 -5.93 6.31
N LEU A 83 18.60 -5.74 5.16
CA LEU A 83 19.75 -6.55 4.76
C LEU A 83 21.02 -6.00 5.41
N ARG A 84 21.90 -6.88 5.91
CA ARG A 84 23.17 -6.48 6.54
C ARG A 84 23.97 -5.50 5.67
N ALA A 85 24.13 -5.82 4.38
CA ALA A 85 24.91 -5.00 3.45
C ALA A 85 24.33 -3.60 3.24
N GLU A 86 23.01 -3.44 3.33
CA GLU A 86 22.39 -2.11 3.29
C GLU A 86 22.58 -1.37 4.62
N THR A 87 22.44 -2.08 5.73
CA THR A 87 22.62 -1.44 7.03
C THR A 87 24.06 -0.97 7.28
N GLU A 88 25.05 -1.70 6.78
CA GLU A 88 26.47 -1.28 6.82
C GLU A 88 26.74 -0.10 5.90
N ARG A 89 25.99 0.03 4.80
CA ARG A 89 26.18 1.10 3.81
C ARG A 89 25.44 2.39 4.17
N TYR A 90 24.19 2.28 4.58
CA TYR A 90 23.26 3.41 4.72
C TYR A 90 22.85 3.69 6.17
N GLY A 91 23.11 2.78 7.11
CA GLY A 91 22.75 2.93 8.52
C GLY A 91 21.57 2.05 8.94
N HIS A 92 20.82 2.45 9.96
CA HIS A 92 19.69 1.66 10.45
C HIS A 92 18.64 1.44 9.33
N TYR A 93 18.03 0.26 9.29
CA TYR A 93 16.95 -0.01 8.35
C TYR A 93 15.75 0.90 8.64
N SER A 94 15.02 1.30 7.59
CA SER A 94 13.92 2.25 7.76
C SER A 94 12.78 1.63 8.58
N LEU A 95 12.20 2.43 9.45
CA LEU A 95 11.03 2.06 10.26
C LEU A 95 9.77 2.71 9.69
N ALA A 96 8.64 2.00 9.72
CA ALA A 96 7.38 2.54 9.21
C ALA A 96 7.00 3.89 9.87
N GLY A 97 7.26 4.01 11.17
CA GLY A 97 7.03 5.22 11.97
C GLY A 97 7.84 6.45 11.54
N GLU A 98 8.90 6.30 10.74
CA GLU A 98 9.71 7.43 10.25
C GLU A 98 8.98 8.23 9.15
N SER A 99 8.09 7.56 8.43
CA SER A 99 7.35 8.12 7.28
C SER A 99 5.88 8.45 7.57
N VAL A 100 5.48 8.49 8.85
CA VAL A 100 4.07 8.73 9.25
C VAL A 100 3.56 10.10 8.78
N PHE A 101 4.44 11.11 8.73
CA PHE A 101 4.09 12.46 8.25
C PHE A 101 4.32 12.66 6.74
N ASP A 102 4.70 11.62 6.01
CA ASP A 102 4.99 11.74 4.58
C ASP A 102 3.73 11.61 3.72
N HIS A 103 3.30 12.74 3.16
CA HIS A 103 2.18 12.80 2.23
C HIS A 103 2.64 13.43 0.90
N PRO A 104 2.77 12.67 -0.21
CA PRO A 104 2.77 11.20 -0.28
C PRO A 104 4.08 10.60 0.25
N PHE A 105 4.13 9.28 0.52
CA PHE A 105 5.38 8.59 0.86
C PHE A 105 6.44 8.74 -0.26
N LEU A 106 7.73 8.71 0.09
CA LEU A 106 8.85 8.91 -0.86
C LEU A 106 9.91 7.80 -0.80
N TRP A 107 9.47 6.56 -0.59
CA TRP A 107 10.31 5.40 -0.32
C TRP A 107 11.22 5.00 -1.51
N GLY A 108 10.85 5.34 -2.75
CA GLY A 108 11.55 4.93 -3.98
C GLY A 108 10.85 3.77 -4.69
N SER A 109 11.50 3.24 -5.74
CA SER A 109 11.02 2.09 -6.53
C SER A 109 12.18 1.37 -7.23
#